data_AF-A0A7R8VT45-F1
#
_entry.id   AF-A0A7R8VT45-F1
#
_cell.length_a   1.000
_cell.length_b   1.000
_cell.length_c   1.000
_cell.angle_alpha   90.00
_cell.angle_beta   90.00
_cell.angle_gamma   90.00
#
_symmetry.space_group_name_H-M   'P 1'
#
loop_
_entity.id
_entity.type
_entity.pdbx_description
1 polymer ?
#
loop_
_entity_poly.entity_id
_entity_poly.type
_entity_poly.pdbx_seq_one_letter_code
_entity_poly.pdbx_strand_id
1 'polypeptide(L)' 'AHLNDLENIPIFFVASFFYQFTNPAPFIAINLIRVFALTRILHTIVYAVFPLPQPSRALAWAVGYGITGYMAVKTILYFI' A
#
# COMPACT_ATOMS: atom_id res chain seq x y z
N ALA A 1 -5.92 -14.12 2.80
CA ALA A 1 -5.94 -12.98 1.87
C ALA A 1 -7.04 -12.00 2.24
N HIS A 2 -8.31 -12.42 2.21
CA HIS A 2 -9.48 -11.52 2.35
C HIS A 2 -9.45 -10.54 3.54
N LEU A 3 -9.28 -11.00 4.79
CA LEU A 3 -9.24 -10.11 5.95
C LEU A 3 -8.06 -9.11 5.91
N ASN A 4 -6.89 -9.55 5.42
CA ASN A 4 -5.73 -8.66 5.30
C ASN A 4 -5.99 -7.56 4.27
N ASP A 5 -6.67 -7.88 3.17
CA ASP A 5 -7.01 -6.86 2.17
C ASP A 5 -8.09 -5.91 2.70
N LEU A 6 -9.05 -6.43 3.49
CA LEU A 6 -10.07 -5.62 4.17
C LEU A 6 -9.48 -4.65 5.20
N GLU A 7 -8.38 -5.02 5.86
CA GLU A 7 -7.68 -4.14 6.80
C GLU A 7 -6.81 -3.10 6.06
N ASN A 8 -6.08 -3.50 5.02
CA ASN A 8 -5.06 -2.63 4.41
C ASN A 8 -5.60 -1.69 3.33
N ILE A 9 -6.56 -2.13 2.50
CA ILE A 9 -7.06 -1.32 1.39
C ILE A 9 -7.80 -0.06 1.87
N PRO A 10 -8.71 -0.12 2.88
CA PRO A 10 -9.38 1.08 3.37
C PRO A 10 -8.40 2.09 3.99
N ILE A 11 -7.40 1.62 4.74
CA ILE A 11 -6.37 2.50 5.33
C ILE A 11 -5.56 3.19 4.23
N PHE A 12 -5.13 2.43 3.21
CA PHE A 12 -4.46 3.00 2.04
C PHE A 12 -5.34 4.02 1.30
N PHE A 13 -6.64 3.74 1.15
CA PHE A 13 -7.56 4.64 0.46
C PHE A 13 -7.65 5.99 1.19
N VAL A 14 -7.80 5.97 2.52
CA VAL A 14 -7.81 7.18 3.34
C VAL A 14 -6.47 7.92 3.25
N ALA A 15 -5.34 7.21 3.39
CA ALA A 15 -4.01 7.82 3.33
C ALA A 15 -3.71 8.44 1.95
N SER A 16 -4.04 7.75 0.86
CA SER A 16 -3.81 8.24 -0.51
C SER A 16 -4.72 9.42 -0.86
N PHE A 17 -5.97 9.41 -0.38
CA PHE A 17 -6.89 10.53 -0.51
C PHE A 17 -6.32 11.80 0.12
N PHE A 18 -5.84 11.72 1.37
CA PHE A 18 -5.24 12.88 2.02
C PHE A 18 -3.91 13.30 1.40
N TYR A 19 -3.09 12.35 0.97
CA TYR A 19 -1.83 12.62 0.29
C TYR A 19 -2.01 13.42 -1.00
N GLN A 20 -3.13 13.26 -1.71
CA GLN A 20 -3.41 14.02 -2.93
C GLN A 20 -3.58 15.53 -2.65
N PHE A 21 -3.99 15.93 -1.44
CA PHE A 21 -4.12 17.35 -1.05
C PHE A 21 -2.78 18.01 -0.73
N THR A 22 -1.68 17.26 -0.61
CA THR A 22 -0.34 17.83 -0.39
C THR A 22 0.34 18.27 -1.70
N ASN A 23 -0.42 18.34 -2.79
CA ASN A 23 0.07 18.60 -4.17
C ASN A 23 1.36 17.81 -4.51
N PRO A 24 1.35 16.47 -4.36
CA PRO A 24 2.54 15.66 -4.61
C PRO A 24 2.90 15.66 -6.09
N ALA A 25 4.19 15.45 -6.39
CA ALA A 25 4.63 15.27 -7.77
C ALA A 25 3.84 14.12 -8.44
N PRO A 26 3.17 14.35 -9.58
CA PRO A 26 2.28 13.36 -10.20
C PRO A 26 2.98 12.02 -10.46
N PHE A 27 4.25 12.07 -10.89
CA PHE A 27 5.07 10.89 -11.11
C PHE A 27 5.20 10.01 -9.86
N ILE A 28 5.41 10.61 -8.68
CA ILE A 28 5.56 9.87 -7.43
C ILE A 28 4.22 9.28 -7.00
N ALA A 29 3.16 10.11 -6.99
CA ALA A 29 1.83 9.69 -6.55
C ALA A 29 1.30 8.51 -7.39
N ILE A 30 1.40 8.60 -8.72
CA ILE A 30 0.94 7.54 -9.63
C ILE A 30 1.71 6.24 -9.38
N ASN A 31 3.03 6.31 -9.23
CA ASN A 31 3.84 5.11 -9.02
C ASN A 31 3.58 4.48 -7.65
N LEU A 32 3.37 5.26 -6.59
CA LEU A 32 3.01 4.73 -5.27
C LEU A 32 1.70 3.95 -5.31
N ILE A 33 0.68 4.49 -5.98
CA ILE A 33 -0.62 3.81 -6.12
C ILE A 33 -0.49 2.53 -6.95
N ARG A 34 0.26 2.56 -8.06
CA ARG A 34 0.52 1.38 -8.89
C ARG A 34 1.25 0.29 -8.10
N VAL A 35 2.32 0.63 -7.39
CA VAL A 35 3.09 -0.34 -6.61
C VAL A 35 2.25 -0.93 -5.48
N PHE A 36 1.40 -0.14 -4.83
CA PHE A 36 0.46 -0.66 -3.83
C PHE A 36 -0.51 -1.70 -4.43
N ALA A 37 -1.12 -1.39 -5.58
CA ALA A 37 -2.02 -2.33 -6.24
C ALA A 37 -1.28 -3.63 -6.63
N LEU A 38 -0.07 -3.52 -7.18
CA LEU A 38 0.77 -4.67 -7.52
C LEU A 38 1.11 -5.51 -6.29
N THR A 39 1.43 -4.88 -5.14
CA THR A 39 1.71 -5.63 -3.91
C THR A 39 0.51 -6.38 -3.37
N ARG A 40 -0.71 -5.86 -3.52
CA ARG A 40 -1.95 -6.57 -3.13
C ARG A 40 -2.23 -7.76 -4.05
N ILE A 41 -2.06 -7.57 -5.36
CA ILE A 41 -2.18 -8.67 -6.34
C ILE A 41 -1.16 -9.76 -6.01
N LEU A 42 0.10 -9.40 -5.83
CA LEU A 42 1.16 -10.35 -5.47
C LEU A 42 0.87 -11.05 -4.14
N HIS A 43 0.43 -10.32 -3.12
CA HIS A 43 0.07 -10.90 -1.82
C HIS A 43 -1.04 -11.96 -1.96
N THR A 44 -2.06 -11.70 -2.77
CA THR A 44 -3.13 -12.68 -3.05
C THR A 44 -2.62 -13.86 -3.87
N ILE A 45 -1.74 -13.64 -4.85
CA ILE A 45 -1.15 -14.72 -5.64
C ILE A 45 -0.32 -15.66 -4.75
N VAL A 46 0.64 -15.12 -3.97
CA VAL A 46 1.54 -15.93 -3.13
C VAL A 46 0.83 -16.59 -1.94
N TYR A 47 -0.35 -16.09 -1.56
CA TYR A 47 -1.14 -16.64 -0.46
C TYR A 47 -2.20 -17.64 -0.93
N ALA A 48 -2.94 -17.33 -2.01
CA ALA A 48 -4.16 -18.05 -2.39
C ALA A 48 -4.02 -18.88 -3.68
N VAL A 49 -3.20 -18.46 -4.64
CA VAL A 49 -3.09 -19.12 -5.95
C VAL A 49 -1.89 -20.06 -5.99
N PHE A 50 -0.71 -19.55 -5.64
CA PHE A 50 0.53 -20.30 -5.53
C PHE A 50 1.07 -20.11 -4.12
N PRO A 51 0.73 -20.99 -3.15
CA PRO A 51 1.19 -20.88 -1.77
C PRO A 51 2.71 -21.02 -1.71
N LEU A 52 3.42 -19.89 -1.66
CA LEU A 52 4.86 -19.87 -1.44
C LEU A 52 5.15 -19.95 0.07
N PRO A 53 6.24 -20.60 0.49
CA PRO A 53 6.67 -20.56 1.86
C PRO A 53 6.95 -19.10 2.28
N GLN A 54 6.85 -18.85 3.59
CA GLN A 54 7.36 -17.63 4.18
C GLN A 54 8.84 -17.50 3.79
N PRO A 55 9.34 -16.30 3.43
CA PRO A 55 8.86 -14.97 3.82
C PRO A 55 8.08 -14.20 2.72
N SER A 56 7.80 -14.83 1.59
CA SER A 56 7.18 -14.19 0.40
C SER A 56 5.95 -13.31 0.73
N ARG A 57 5.03 -13.84 1.54
CA ARG A 57 3.84 -13.13 2.03
C ARG A 57 4.17 -11.89 2.87
N ALA A 58 5.11 -12.02 3.80
CA ALA A 58 5.48 -10.94 4.71
C ALA A 58 6.13 -9.79 3.94
N LEU A 59 6.95 -10.09 2.94
CA LEU A 59 7.56 -9.09 2.06
C LEU A 59 6.50 -8.33 1.25
N ALA A 60 5.55 -9.03 0.62
CA ALA A 60 4.47 -8.40 -0.14
C ALA A 60 3.54 -7.54 0.74
N TRP A 61 3.34 -7.93 2.00
CA TRP A 61 2.63 -7.13 2.99
C TRP A 61 3.43 -5.89 3.43
N ALA A 62 4.71 -6.06 3.78
CA ALA A 62 5.56 -4.98 4.28
C ALA A 62 5.71 -3.83 3.28
N VAL A 63 5.86 -4.14 1.99
CA VAL A 63 5.98 -3.11 0.94
C VAL A 63 4.68 -2.30 0.82
N GLY A 64 3.52 -2.96 0.80
CA GLY A 64 2.22 -2.26 0.73
C GLY A 64 1.94 -1.41 1.97
N TYR A 65 2.29 -1.92 3.15
CA TYR A 65 2.17 -1.18 4.41
C TYR A 65 3.13 0.02 4.46
N GLY A 66 4.37 -0.15 3.98
CA GLY A 66 5.37 0.92 3.90
C GLY A 66 4.94 2.08 3.00
N ILE A 67 4.29 1.80 1.87
CA ILE A 67 3.72 2.82 0.99
C ILE A 67 2.62 3.62 1.70
N THR A 68 1.73 2.91 2.41
CA THR A 68 0.65 3.53 3.19
C THR A 68 1.21 4.42 4.29
N GLY A 69 2.21 3.93 5.02
CA GLY A 69 2.92 4.70 6.05
C GLY A 69 3.63 5.92 5.49
N TYR A 70 4.30 5.81 4.35
CA TYR A 70 4.94 6.95 3.68
C TYR A 70 3.93 8.06 3.35
N MET A 71 2.80 7.71 2.73
CA MET A 71 1.76 8.69 2.38
C MET A 71 1.15 9.33 3.62
N ALA A 72 0.87 8.54 4.66
CA ALA A 72 0.34 9.05 5.93
C ALA A 72 1.31 10.02 6.60
N VAL A 73 2.59 9.64 6.75
CA VAL A 73 3.62 10.50 7.36
C VAL A 73 3.82 11.78 6.56
N LYS A 74 3.90 11.68 5.22
CA LYS A 74 4.02 12.87 4.36
C LYS A 74 2.84 13.81 4.50
N THR A 75 1.63 13.27 4.58
CA THR A 75 0.40 14.03 4.80
C THR A 75 0.45 14.75 6.14
N ILE A 76 0.74 14.03 7.22
CA ILE A 76 0.80 14.59 8.57
C ILE A 76 1.84 15.72 8.65
N LEU A 77 3.05 15.50 8.13
CA LEU A 77 4.12 16.51 8.14
C LEU A 77 3.82 17.74 7.26
N TYR A 78 2.90 17.64 6.31
CA TYR A 78 2.51 18.78 5.48
C TYR A 78 1.49 19.69 6.18
N PHE A 79 0.64 19.13 7.05
CA PHE A 79 -0.45 19.84 7.71
C PHE A 79 -0.16 20.24 9.17
N ILE A 80 0.97 19.82 9.72
CA ILE A 80 1.54 20.35 10.97
C ILE A 80 2.38 21.59 10.64
#